data_AF-A0A4Y2F055-F1
#
_entry.id   AF-A0A4Y2F055-F1
#
_cell.length_a   1.000
_cell.length_b   1.000
_cell.length_c   1.000
_cell.angle_alpha   90.00
_cell.angle_beta   90.00
_cell.angle_gamma   90.00
#
_symmetry.space_group_name_H-M   'P 1'
#
loop_
_entity.id
_entity.type
_entity.pdbx_description
1 polymer ?
#
loop_
_entity_poly.entity_id
_entity_poly.type
_entity_poly.pdbx_seq_one_letter_code
_entity_poly.pdbx_strand_id
1 'polypeptide(L)' 'MGSIVARATQKHIESFVWEQMNHPPYSPDLAPSDFQLFLHLKRFLSGQRSEGDEE' A
#
# COMPACT_ATOMS: atom_id res chain seq x y z
N MET A 1 -5.69 -11.92 -4.03
CA MET A 1 -5.30 -10.71 -3.28
C MET A 1 -5.67 -10.90 -1.82
N GLY A 2 -4.69 -11.04 -0.92
CA GLY A 2 -4.94 -11.09 0.52
C GLY A 2 -5.24 -9.69 1.02
N SER A 3 -6.41 -9.49 1.62
CA SER A 3 -6.77 -8.22 2.24
C SER A 3 -6.05 -8.07 3.58
N ILE A 4 -5.68 -6.84 3.97
CA ILE A 4 -5.11 -6.56 5.30
C ILE A 4 -6.09 -6.91 6.44
N VAL A 5 -7.39 -7.00 6.14
CA VAL A 5 -8.42 -7.42 7.09
C VAL A 5 -8.60 -8.93 7.17
N ALA A 6 -7.88 -9.72 6.37
CA ALA A 6 -7.98 -11.17 6.42
C ALA A 6 -7.41 -11.72 7.74
N ARG A 7 -8.09 -12.74 8.30
CA ARG A 7 -7.72 -13.35 9.59
C ARG A 7 -6.28 -13.84 9.65
N ALA A 8 -5.76 -14.40 8.56
CA ALA A 8 -4.38 -14.85 8.50
C ALA A 8 -3.42 -13.67 8.69
N THR A 9 -3.66 -12.54 8.02
CA THR A 9 -2.85 -11.32 8.12
C THR A 9 -2.91 -10.71 9.53
N GLN A 10 -4.10 -10.62 10.12
CA GLN A 10 -4.32 -10.08 11.47
C GLN A 10 -3.52 -10.84 12.53
N LYS A 11 -3.49 -12.18 12.46
CA LYS A 11 -2.65 -13.00 13.36
C LYS A 11 -1.16 -12.67 13.29
N HIS A 12 -0.65 -12.34 12.11
CA HIS A 12 0.76 -11.97 11.96
C HIS A 12 1.01 -10.58 12.56
N ILE A 13 0.13 -9.61 12.32
CA ILE A 13 0.21 -8.26 12.90
C ILE A 13 0.26 -8.33 14.44
N GLU A 14 -0.63 -9.13 15.03
CA GLU A 14 -0.64 -9.39 16.49
C GLU A 14 0.66 -10.04 16.97
N SER A 15 1.18 -11.03 16.22
CA SER A 15 2.43 -11.71 16.59
C SER A 15 3.66 -10.81 16.57
N PHE A 16 3.66 -9.79 15.71
CA PHE A 16 4.70 -8.76 15.64
C PHE A 16 4.48 -7.60 16.62
N VAL A 17 3.36 -7.60 17.36
CA VAL A 17 2.98 -6.53 18.30
C VAL A 17 2.91 -5.17 17.60
N TRP A 18 2.43 -5.15 16.36
CA TRP A 18 2.26 -3.92 15.59
C TRP A 18 0.91 -3.28 15.87
N GLU A 19 0.92 -1.98 16.16
CA GLU A 19 -0.30 -1.20 16.30
C GLU A 19 -0.88 -0.87 14.92
N GLN A 20 -2.15 -1.23 14.71
CA GLN A 20 -2.87 -0.86 13.50
C GLN A 20 -3.54 0.50 13.69
N MET A 21 -3.08 1.51 12.94
CA MET A 21 -3.73 2.83 12.92
C MET A 21 -5.13 2.73 12.30
N ASN A 22 -6.12 3.36 12.93
CA ASN A 22 -7.47 3.44 12.40
C ASN A 22 -7.48 4.23 11.09
N HIS A 23 -7.83 3.57 9.99
CA HIS A 23 -7.95 4.18 8.68
C HIS A 23 -9.41 4.12 8.21
N PRO A 24 -10.05 5.25 7.85
CA PRO A 24 -11.40 5.25 7.32
C PRO A 24 -11.47 4.53 5.95
N PRO A 25 -12.59 3.88 5.62
CA PRO A 25 -12.79 3.30 4.29
C PRO A 25 -12.68 4.38 3.19
N TYR A 26 -11.98 4.05 2.10
CA TYR A 26 -11.87 4.88 0.89
C TYR A 26 -11.26 6.29 1.10
N SER A 27 -10.25 6.43 1.96
CA SER A 27 -9.53 7.71 2.14
C SER A 27 -8.09 7.69 1.61
N PRO A 28 -7.89 7.58 0.28
CA PRO A 28 -6.55 7.60 -0.32
C PRO A 28 -5.83 8.95 -0.13
N ASP A 29 -6.57 10.01 0.21
CA ASP A 29 -6.05 11.33 0.56
C ASP A 29 -5.39 11.37 1.96
N LEU A 30 -5.74 10.42 2.84
CA LEU A 30 -5.20 10.35 4.20
C LEU A 30 -3.95 9.48 4.32
N ALA A 31 -3.73 8.57 3.37
CA ALA A 31 -2.57 7.70 3.37
C ALA A 31 -1.36 8.39 2.73
N PRO A 32 -0.24 8.57 3.45
CA PRO A 32 0.98 9.17 2.88
C PRO A 32 1.52 8.40 1.67
N SER A 33 1.33 7.07 1.64
CA SER A 33 1.67 6.21 0.50
C SER A 33 0.94 6.63 -0.77
N ASP A 34 -0.37 6.88 -0.68
CA ASP A 34 -1.22 7.16 -1.83
C ASP A 34 -1.12 8.62 -2.28
N PHE A 35 -1.18 9.58 -1.34
CA PHE A 35 -1.17 10.99 -1.68
C PHE A 35 0.22 11.53 -2.03
N GLN A 36 1.29 11.03 -1.40
CA GLN A 36 2.64 11.57 -1.60
C GLN A 36 3.49 10.65 -2.48
N LEU A 37 3.72 9.42 -2.03
CA LEU A 37 4.66 8.51 -2.69
C LEU A 37 4.16 8.10 -4.07
N PHE A 38 2.96 7.52 -4.16
CA PHE A 38 2.43 7.05 -5.45
C PHE A 38 2.03 8.19 -6.37
N LEU A 39 1.66 9.36 -5.84
CA LEU A 39 1.47 10.54 -6.67
C LEU A 39 2.76 10.95 -7.38
N HIS A 40 3.86 11.07 -6.63
CA HIS A 40 5.16 11.41 -7.21
C HIS A 40 5.69 10.31 -8.11
N LEU A 41 5.53 9.04 -7.74
CA LEU A 41 5.94 7.91 -8.56
C LEU A 41 5.19 7.88 -9.88
N LYS A 42 3.86 8.08 -9.89
CA LYS A 42 3.08 8.17 -11.13
C LYS A 42 3.54 9.30 -12.05
N ARG A 43 3.91 10.46 -11.47
CA ARG A 43 4.47 11.58 -12.24
C ARG A 43 5.84 11.24 -12.82
N PHE A 44 6.68 10.58 -12.03
CA PHE A 44 8.01 10.16 -12.49
C PHE A 44 7.91 9.13 -13.62
N LEU A 45 7.07 8.11 -13.45
CA LEU A 45 6.87 7.03 -14.42
C LEU A 45 6.03 7.43 -15.63
N SER A 46 5.44 8.63 -15.64
CA SER A 46 4.59 9.06 -16.76
C SER A 46 5.40 9.10 -18.05
N GLY A 47 4.96 8.33 -19.05
CA GLY A 47 5.62 8.23 -20.36
C GLY A 47 6.76 7.22 -20.44
N GLN A 48 7.10 6.52 -19.34
CA GLN A 48 8.08 5.44 -19.36
C GLN A 48 7.40 4.12 -19.81
N ARG A 49 8.09 3.35 -20.66
CA ARG A 49 7.69 1.98 -21.03
C ARG A 49 8.71 1.01 -20.45
N SER A 50 8.26 0.11 -19.58
CA SER A 50 9.11 -0.95 -19.03
C SER A 50 9.21 -2.10 -20.03
N GLU A 51 10.42 -2.62 -20.24
CA GLU A 51 10.68 -3.80 -21.07
C GLU A 51 10.61 -5.06 -20.20
N GLY A 52 9.41 -5.37 -19.70
CA GLY A 52 9.16 -6.57 -18.89
C GLY A 52 9.69 -6.48 -17.45
N ASP A 53 9.21 -7.40 -16.62
CA ASP A 53 9.80 -7.65 -15.31
C ASP A 53 10.96 -8.62 -15.55
N GLU A 54 12.21 -8.17 -15.39
CA GLU A 54 13.36 -9.09 -15.36
C GLU A 54 13.23 -9.98 -14.10
N GLU A 55 13.21 -11.30 -14.31
CA GLU A 55 12.93 -12.33 -13.30
C GLU A 55 14.07 -12.57 -12.29
#